data_AF-A0A1L9RV92-F1
#
_entry.id   AF-A0A1L9RV92-F1
#
_cell.length_a   1.000
_cell.length_b   1.000
_cell.length_c   1.000
_cell.angle_alpha   90.00
_cell.angle_beta   90.00
_cell.angle_gamma   90.00
#
_symmetry.space_group_name_H-M   'P 1'
#
loop_
_entity.id
_entity.type
_entity.pdbx_description
1 polymer ?
#
loop_
_entity_poly.entity_id
_entity_poly.type
_entity_poly.pdbx_seq_one_letter_code
_entity_poly.pdbx_strand_id
1 'polypeptide(L)'
;MTAKRTEQSNDIKKSKKSITQKRHRRTESLEKRVFEYSKMCDADVCLGIRIKENGQVHIFSADRSGFWTFLKPHLDSCYPTPSQRTDKDFEVAQQAMD
;
A
#
# COMPACT_ATOMS: atom_id res chain seq x y z
N MET A 1 -4.52 -10.03 -45.63
CA MET A 1 -3.62 -10.14 -44.45
C MET A 1 -4.07 -9.14 -43.40
N THR A 2 -3.73 -9.39 -42.12
CA THR A 2 -3.85 -8.53 -40.91
C THR A 2 -5.16 -8.53 -40.09
N ALA A 3 -5.28 -9.51 -39.19
CA ALA A 3 -6.14 -9.47 -38.00
C ALA A 3 -5.44 -10.02 -36.73
N LYS A 4 -4.11 -9.91 -36.62
CA LYS A 4 -3.33 -10.46 -35.48
C LYS A 4 -2.92 -9.43 -34.40
N ARG A 5 -3.28 -8.15 -34.54
CA ARG A 5 -2.75 -7.07 -33.68
C ARG A 5 -3.56 -6.81 -32.40
N THR A 6 -4.81 -7.29 -32.33
CA THR A 6 -5.77 -6.90 -31.29
C THR A 6 -5.76 -7.84 -30.07
N GLU A 7 -5.53 -9.15 -30.28
CA GLU A 7 -5.55 -10.15 -29.19
C GLU A 7 -4.33 -10.01 -28.26
N GLN A 8 -3.14 -9.82 -28.83
CA GLN A 8 -1.88 -9.70 -28.08
C GLN A 8 -1.87 -8.49 -27.12
N SER A 9 -2.58 -7.40 -27.47
CA SER A 9 -2.71 -6.20 -26.63
C SER A 9 -3.60 -6.43 -25.40
N ASN A 10 -4.63 -7.27 -25.53
CA ASN A 10 -5.59 -7.51 -24.45
C ASN A 10 -5.03 -8.46 -23.37
N ASP A 11 -4.24 -9.45 -23.75
CA ASP A 11 -3.62 -10.37 -22.78
C ASP A 11 -2.53 -9.70 -21.94
N ILE A 12 -1.74 -8.80 -22.53
CA ILE A 12 -0.77 -7.97 -21.80
C ILE A 12 -1.49 -7.07 -20.79
N LYS A 13 -2.62 -6.47 -21.17
CA LYS A 13 -3.43 -5.63 -20.26
C LYS A 13 -4.03 -6.45 -19.12
N LYS A 14 -4.54 -7.66 -19.37
CA LYS A 14 -5.07 -8.57 -18.33
C LYS A 14 -3.98 -8.99 -17.35
N SER A 15 -2.79 -9.32 -17.86
CA SER A 15 -1.62 -9.68 -17.04
C SER A 15 -1.16 -8.51 -16.14
N LYS A 16 -1.09 -7.28 -16.68
CA LYS A 16 -0.75 -6.09 -15.88
C LYS A 16 -1.80 -5.80 -14.78
N LYS A 17 -3.08 -5.98 -15.10
CA LYS A 17 -4.17 -5.86 -14.10
C LYS A 17 -4.05 -6.91 -13.00
N SER A 18 -3.74 -8.17 -13.34
CA SER A 18 -3.60 -9.25 -12.34
C SER A 18 -2.40 -9.02 -11.41
N ILE A 19 -1.28 -8.50 -11.93
CA ILE A 19 -0.11 -8.12 -11.13
C ILE A 19 -0.46 -6.98 -10.16
N THR A 20 -1.15 -5.95 -10.65
CA THR A 20 -1.56 -4.79 -9.83
C THR A 20 -2.48 -5.23 -8.70
N GLN A 21 -3.49 -6.06 -9.00
CA GLN A 21 -4.39 -6.60 -7.98
C GLN A 21 -3.65 -7.49 -6.97
N LYS A 22 -2.73 -8.35 -7.42
CA LYS A 22 -1.92 -9.20 -6.52
C LYS A 22 -1.05 -8.35 -5.60
N ARG A 23 -0.48 -7.26 -6.12
CA ARG A 23 0.31 -6.29 -5.35
C ARG A 23 -0.56 -5.62 -4.30
N HIS A 24 -1.72 -5.09 -4.69
CA HIS A 24 -2.66 -4.45 -3.76
C HIS A 24 -3.06 -5.38 -2.61
N ARG A 25 -3.52 -6.61 -2.91
CA ARG A 25 -3.88 -7.60 -1.88
C ARG A 25 -2.74 -7.91 -0.90
N ARG A 26 -1.49 -7.95 -1.40
CA ARG A 26 -0.31 -8.19 -0.56
C ARG A 26 0.01 -6.99 0.33
N THR A 27 -0.11 -5.78 -0.20
CA THR A 27 0.02 -4.54 0.57
C THR A 27 -1.00 -4.52 1.70
N GLU A 28 -2.29 -4.75 1.40
CA GLU A 28 -3.35 -4.76 2.42
C GLU A 28 -3.14 -5.84 3.49
N SER A 29 -2.75 -7.06 3.08
CA SER A 29 -2.45 -8.14 4.02
C SER A 29 -1.27 -7.82 4.93
N LEU A 30 -0.28 -7.08 4.40
CA LEU A 30 0.89 -6.68 5.17
C LEU A 30 0.56 -5.56 6.15
N GLU A 31 -0.18 -4.54 5.70
CA GLU A 31 -0.70 -3.47 6.56
C GLU A 31 -1.52 -4.05 7.72
N LYS A 32 -2.42 -5.01 7.44
CA LYS A 32 -3.21 -5.71 8.47
C LYS A 32 -2.33 -6.38 9.52
N ARG A 33 -1.29 -7.11 9.11
CA ARG A 33 -0.37 -7.78 10.05
C ARG A 33 0.43 -6.79 10.90
N VAL A 34 0.84 -5.67 10.32
CA VAL A 34 1.57 -4.62 11.03
C VAL A 34 0.66 -3.94 12.05
N PHE A 35 -0.60 -3.66 11.68
CA PHE A 35 -1.62 -3.17 12.60
C PHE A 35 -1.88 -4.15 13.76
N GLU A 36 -2.11 -5.42 13.46
CA GLU A 36 -2.32 -6.46 14.48
C GLU A 36 -1.12 -6.54 15.44
N TYR A 37 0.11 -6.52 14.92
CA TYR A 37 1.32 -6.52 15.73
C TYR A 37 1.39 -5.29 16.66
N SER A 38 1.08 -4.09 16.14
CA SER A 38 1.03 -2.87 16.95
C SER A 38 0.09 -3.02 18.14
N LYS A 39 -1.11 -3.58 17.93
CA LYS A 39 -2.11 -3.78 18.99
C LYS A 39 -1.70 -4.90 19.96
N MET A 40 -1.20 -6.03 19.46
CA MET A 40 -0.81 -7.18 20.29
C MET A 40 0.42 -6.90 21.17
N CYS A 41 1.36 -6.12 20.66
CA CYS A 41 2.65 -5.88 21.32
C CYS A 41 2.78 -4.46 21.90
N ASP A 42 1.72 -3.63 21.83
CA ASP A 42 1.74 -2.21 22.20
C ASP A 42 2.96 -1.47 21.62
N ALA A 43 3.16 -1.65 20.32
CA ALA A 43 4.34 -1.17 19.60
C ALA A 43 3.99 -0.08 18.60
N ASP A 44 4.76 1.00 18.58
CA ASP A 44 4.71 2.00 17.52
C ASP A 44 5.40 1.48 16.26
N VAL A 45 4.64 1.34 15.18
CA VAL A 45 5.11 0.73 13.92
C VAL A 45 4.87 1.64 12.73
N CYS A 46 5.81 1.60 11.79
CA CYS A 46 5.72 2.26 10.50
C CYS A 46 6.14 1.28 9.39
N LEU A 47 5.35 1.21 8.32
CA LEU A 47 5.61 0.42 7.14
C LEU A 47 5.70 1.34 5.92
N GLY A 48 6.86 1.36 5.27
CA GLY A 48 7.06 2.05 4.01
C GLY A 48 7.27 1.09 2.85
N ILE A 49 6.49 1.24 1.79
CA ILE A 49 6.58 0.41 0.58
C ILE A 49 6.80 1.33 -0.63
N ARG A 50 7.96 1.21 -1.28
CA ARG A 50 8.23 1.86 -2.56
C ARG A 50 8.05 0.90 -3.72
N ILE A 51 7.13 1.21 -4.60
CA ILE A 51 6.95 0.51 -5.87
C ILE A 51 8.00 1.03 -6.85
N LYS A 52 9.05 0.24 -7.06
CA LYS A 52 10.19 0.62 -7.93
C LYS A 52 9.76 0.95 -9.36
N GLU A 53 8.71 0.30 -9.85
CA GLU A 53 8.20 0.44 -11.23
C GLU A 53 7.66 1.84 -11.53
N ASN A 54 6.94 2.47 -10.61
CA ASN A 54 6.30 3.77 -10.82
C ASN A 54 6.72 4.83 -9.79
N GLY A 55 7.64 4.50 -8.89
CA GLY A 55 8.09 5.37 -7.82
C GLY A 55 7.09 5.56 -6.67
N GLN A 56 5.86 5.04 -6.77
CA GLN A 56 4.82 5.25 -5.76
C GLN A 56 5.27 4.74 -4.40
N VAL A 57 5.12 5.57 -3.38
CA VAL A 57 5.36 5.22 -1.99
C VAL A 57 4.00 5.05 -1.29
N HIS A 58 3.86 3.97 -0.54
CA HIS A 58 2.75 3.72 0.37
C HIS A 58 3.30 3.68 1.79
N ILE A 59 2.69 4.45 2.69
CA ILE A 59 3.06 4.52 4.09
C ILE A 59 1.87 4.07 4.93
N PHE A 60 2.11 3.15 5.84
CA PHE A 60 1.19 2.82 6.92
C PHE A 60 1.86 3.13 8.26
N SER A 61 1.15 3.80 9.16
CA SER A 61 1.64 4.10 10.51
C SER A 61 0.58 3.79 11.55
N ALA A 62 0.93 2.93 12.51
CA ALA A 62 0.23 2.77 13.78
C ALA A 62 1.19 3.21 14.88
N ASP A 63 1.26 4.53 15.06
CA ASP A 63 2.24 5.22 15.89
C ASP A 63 1.49 6.21 16.78
N ARG A 64 1.16 5.77 18.00
CA ARG A 64 0.40 6.60 18.95
C ARG A 64 1.31 7.61 19.65
N SER A 65 2.58 7.28 19.84
CA SER A 65 3.55 8.17 20.48
C SER A 65 4.07 9.26 19.53
N GLY A 66 3.93 9.07 18.22
CA GLY A 66 4.51 9.95 17.21
C GLY A 66 6.01 9.70 17.01
N PHE A 67 6.55 8.56 17.45
CA PHE A 67 7.96 8.21 17.34
C PHE A 67 8.46 8.26 15.89
N TRP A 68 7.64 7.87 14.92
CA TRP A 68 7.99 7.83 13.50
C TRP A 68 7.72 9.14 12.75
N THR A 69 7.29 10.20 13.44
CA THR A 69 6.97 11.50 12.81
C THR A 69 8.16 12.16 12.10
N PHE A 70 9.39 11.84 12.49
CA PHE A 70 10.61 12.33 11.83
C PHE A 70 10.72 11.89 10.36
N LEU A 71 9.95 10.90 9.92
CA LEU A 71 9.93 10.47 8.52
C LEU A 71 9.14 11.43 7.62
N LYS A 72 8.21 12.23 8.18
CA LYS A 72 7.31 13.10 7.39
C LYS A 72 8.04 14.04 6.43
N PRO A 73 9.09 14.79 6.85
CA PRO A 73 9.80 15.69 5.93
C PRO A 73 10.42 14.96 4.73
N HIS A 74 10.88 13.73 4.93
CA HIS A 74 11.44 12.93 3.84
C HIS A 74 10.35 12.47 2.87
N LEU A 75 9.18 12.08 3.40
CA LEU A 75 8.03 11.65 2.62
C LEU A 75 7.43 12.81 1.81
N ASP A 76 7.37 14.01 2.38
CA ASP A 76 6.84 15.20 1.71
C ASP A 76 7.72 15.64 0.53
N SER A 77 9.00 15.26 0.53
CA SER A 77 9.93 15.52 -0.57
C SER A 77 9.83 14.52 -1.73
N CYS A 78 9.10 13.41 -1.56
CA CYS A 78 9.02 12.34 -2.54
C CYS A 78 8.03 12.64 -3.67
N TYR A 79 8.39 12.26 -4.91
CA TYR A 79 7.50 12.28 -6.06
C TYR A 79 7.36 10.87 -6.67
N PRO A 80 6.13 10.40 -6.98
CA PRO A 80 4.84 11.03 -6.71
C PRO A 80 4.50 11.07 -5.20
N THR A 81 3.53 11.91 -4.82
CA THR A 81 3.10 12.06 -3.42
C THR A 81 2.81 10.69 -2.79
N PRO A 82 3.44 10.37 -1.65
CA PRO A 82 3.18 9.12 -0.96
C PRO A 82 1.71 9.03 -0.51
N SER A 83 1.09 7.87 -0.68
CA SER A 83 -0.22 7.61 -0.07
C SER A 83 -0.02 7.20 1.39
N GLN A 84 -0.77 7.80 2.31
CA GLN A 84 -0.65 7.52 3.73
C GLN A 84 -1.91 6.85 4.25
N ARG A 85 -1.73 5.85 5.12
CA ARG A 85 -2.78 5.19 5.90
C ARG A 85 -2.35 5.13 7.36
N THR A 86 -3.34 5.22 8.23
CA THR A 86 -3.17 5.18 9.68
C THR A 86 -3.96 4.03 10.28
N ASP A 87 -3.71 3.74 11.55
CA ASP A 87 -4.51 2.80 12.34
C ASP A 87 -6.01 3.15 12.33
N LYS A 88 -6.36 4.44 12.33
CA LYS A 88 -7.75 4.92 12.22
C LYS A 88 -8.43 4.49 10.93
N ASP A 89 -7.70 4.51 9.82
CA ASP A 89 -8.22 4.09 8.51
C ASP A 89 -8.53 2.58 8.48
N PHE A 90 -7.78 1.80 9.26
CA PHE A 90 -8.00 0.36 9.42
C PHE A 90 -9.18 0.02 10.34
N GLU A 91 -9.38 0.79 11.41
CA GLU A 91 -10.50 0.57 12.33
C GLU A 91 -11.86 0.80 11.64
N VAL A 92 -11.96 1.82 10.79
CA VAL A 92 -13.16 2.08 9.98
C VAL A 92 -13.41 0.96 8.96
N ALA A 93 -12.36 0.41 8.35
CA ALA A 93 -12.49 -0.68 7.38
C ALA A 93 -12.94 -2.00 8.04
N GLN A 94 -12.56 -2.25 9.29
CA GLN A 94 -12.97 -3.44 10.04
C GLN A 94 -14.45 -3.36 10.44
N GLN A 95 -14.94 -2.19 10.85
CA GLN A 95 -16.35 -1.96 11.21
C GLN A 95 -17.32 -2.07 10.02
N ALA A 96 -16.84 -1.87 8.78
CA ALA A 96 -17.67 -1.99 7.58
C ALA A 96 -17.84 -3.44 7.09
N MET A 97 -17.15 -4.41 7.69
CA MET A 97 -17.22 -5.83 7.33
C MET A 97 -17.99 -6.69 8.35
N ASP A 98 -18.36 -6.10 9.49
CA ASP A 98 -19.18 -6.72 10.55
C ASP A 98 -20.65 -6.26 10.43
#